data_AF-A0A5S3YVW8-F1
#
_entry.id   AF-A0A5S3YVW8-F1
#
_cell.length_a   1.000
_cell.length_b   1.000
_cell.length_c   1.000
_cell.angle_alpha   90.00
_cell.angle_beta   90.00
_cell.angle_gamma   90.00
#
_symmetry.space_group_name_H-M   'P 1'
#
loop_
_entity.id
_entity.type
_entity.pdbx_description
1 polymer ?
#
loop_
_entity_poly.entity_id
_entity_poly.type
_entity_poly.pdbx_seq_one_letter_code
_entity_poly.pdbx_strand_id
1 'polypeptide(L)'
;MTKIFLLIGSTYCMLSVMLGAFAAHGLKKHASEYAVDIFKTAAEYQMFHGLALILVAMLIKQGLKLNASGWLFTLGTILFSGSLYLLALTEWLFLGPITPIGGVCFILGWLLLMIKAAKHKF
;
A
#
# COMPACT_ATOMS: atom_id res chain seq x y z
N MET A 1 -2.60 -3.78 18.27
CA MET A 1 -2.56 -3.66 16.80
C MET A 1 -3.14 -2.34 16.29
N THR A 2 -4.23 -1.81 16.85
CA THR A 2 -4.81 -0.50 16.48
C THR A 2 -3.79 0.64 16.35
N LYS A 3 -3.00 0.92 17.40
CA LYS A 3 -1.97 1.98 17.36
C LYS A 3 -0.93 1.76 16.25
N ILE A 4 -0.50 0.51 16.05
CA ILE A 4 0.51 0.14 15.05
C ILE A 4 -0.03 0.41 13.64
N PHE A 5 -1.21 -0.10 13.31
CA PHE A 5 -1.78 0.10 11.98
C PHE A 5 -2.16 1.55 11.71
N LEU A 6 -2.56 2.32 12.73
CA LEU A 6 -2.78 3.75 12.58
C LEU A 6 -1.48 4.50 12.25
N LEU A 7 -0.37 4.16 12.92
CA LEU A 7 0.95 4.74 12.65
C LEU A 7 1.48 4.35 11.27
N ILE A 8 1.41 3.07 10.90
CA ILE A 8 1.85 2.60 9.58
C ILE A 8 0.98 3.22 8.48
N GLY A 9 -0.35 3.17 8.63
CA GLY A 9 -1.28 3.69 7.63
C GLY A 9 -1.13 5.19 7.39
N SER A 10 -1.02 5.98 8.47
CA SER A 10 -0.74 7.42 8.35
C SER A 10 0.63 7.73 7.74
N THR A 11 1.65 6.94 8.08
CA THR A 11 2.98 7.06 7.46
C THR A 11 2.91 6.75 5.96
N TYR A 12 2.19 5.71 5.55
CA TYR A 12 2.00 5.37 4.14
C TYR A 12 1.25 6.46 3.38
N CYS A 13 0.18 7.02 3.96
CA CYS A 13 -0.54 8.14 3.35
C CYS A 13 0.37 9.36 3.18
N MET A 14 1.11 9.75 4.23
CA MET A 14 2.05 10.87 4.19
C MET A 14 3.12 10.68 3.12
N LEU A 15 3.78 9.51 3.11
CA LEU A 15 4.81 9.19 2.13
C LEU A 15 4.24 9.12 0.71
N SER A 16 3.01 8.64 0.53
CA SER A 16 2.36 8.62 -0.79
C SER A 16 2.17 10.05 -1.34
N VAL A 17 1.76 11.01 -0.50
CA VAL A 17 1.66 12.42 -0.92
C VAL A 17 3.03 12.97 -1.32
N MET A 18 4.06 12.72 -0.51
CA MET A 18 5.42 13.18 -0.80
C MET A 18 5.97 12.59 -2.10
N LEU A 19 5.83 11.27 -2.27
CA LEU A 19 6.34 10.52 -3.43
C LEU A 19 5.53 10.83 -4.70
N GLY A 20 4.21 10.99 -4.60
CA GLY A 20 3.37 11.42 -5.72
C GLY A 20 3.71 12.83 -6.20
N ALA A 21 3.95 13.77 -5.28
CA ALA A 21 4.40 15.12 -5.61
C ALA A 21 5.79 15.09 -6.28
N PHE A 22 6.71 14.29 -5.74
CA PHE A 22 8.03 14.06 -6.34
C PHE A 22 7.91 13.50 -7.76
N ALA A 23 7.04 12.52 -8.01
CA ALA A 23 6.83 11.95 -9.34
C ALA A 23 6.38 13.01 -10.35
N ALA A 24 5.40 13.85 -9.98
CA ALA A 24 4.81 14.84 -10.86
C ALA A 24 5.72 16.05 -11.16
N HIS A 25 6.56 16.47 -10.20
CA HIS A 25 7.32 17.73 -10.31
C HIS A 25 8.84 17.52 -10.41
N GLY A 26 9.37 16.49 -9.75
CA GLY A 26 10.80 16.20 -9.67
C GLY A 26 11.25 15.13 -10.66
N LEU A 27 10.69 13.92 -10.54
CA LEU A 27 11.08 12.75 -11.32
C LEU A 27 10.84 12.95 -12.82
N LYS A 28 9.72 13.59 -13.20
CA LYS A 28 9.35 13.87 -14.59
C LYS A 28 10.43 14.60 -15.40
N LYS A 29 11.34 15.33 -14.76
CA LYS A 29 12.44 16.05 -15.42
C LYS A 29 13.63 15.16 -15.78
N HIS A 30 13.72 13.96 -15.19
CA HIS A 30 14.92 13.11 -15.24
C HIS A 30 14.64 11.66 -15.64
N ALA A 31 13.38 11.24 -15.71
CA ALA A 31 12.99 9.87 -16.02
C ALA A 31 12.01 9.82 -17.20
N SER A 32 11.89 8.64 -17.82
CA SER A 32 10.93 8.40 -18.90
C SER A 32 9.48 8.55 -18.42
N GLU A 33 8.56 8.82 -19.34
CA GLU A 33 7.12 8.89 -19.01
C GLU A 33 6.63 7.58 -18.38
N TYR A 34 7.07 6.44 -18.90
CA TYR A 34 6.78 5.13 -18.33
C TYR A 34 7.25 5.00 -16.88
N ALA A 35 8.49 5.41 -16.56
CA ALA A 35 9.02 5.36 -15.20
C ALA A 35 8.22 6.27 -14.24
N VAL A 36 7.82 7.46 -14.70
CA VAL A 36 6.97 8.37 -13.93
C VAL A 36 5.60 7.76 -13.64
N ASP A 37 4.99 7.10 -14.63
CA ASP A 37 3.65 6.52 -14.48
C ASP A 37 3.64 5.31 -13.54
N ILE A 38 4.64 4.43 -13.61
CA ILE A 38 4.76 3.33 -12.63
C ILE A 38 5.05 3.86 -11.21
N PHE A 39 5.81 4.96 -11.08
CA PHE A 39 6.08 5.59 -9.79
C PHE A 39 4.80 6.20 -9.19
N LYS A 40 3.97 6.84 -10.02
CA LYS A 40 2.64 7.33 -9.59
C LYS A 40 1.72 6.19 -9.18
N THR A 41 1.71 5.09 -9.94
CA THR A 41 0.93 3.88 -9.61
C THR A 41 1.33 3.34 -8.24
N ALA A 42 2.63 3.28 -7.94
CA ALA A 42 3.14 2.88 -6.63
C ALA A 42 2.63 3.77 -5.50
N ALA A 43 2.67 5.11 -5.70
CA ALA A 43 2.16 6.09 -4.74
C ALA A 43 0.65 5.96 -4.52
N GLU A 44 -0.12 5.78 -5.57
CA GLU A 44 -1.56 5.60 -5.49
C GLU A 44 -1.94 4.33 -4.71
N TYR A 45 -1.34 3.19 -5.03
CA TYR A 45 -1.59 1.94 -4.29
C TYR A 45 -1.15 2.04 -2.83
N GLN A 46 -0.07 2.78 -2.54
CA GLN A 46 0.36 3.06 -1.17
C GLN A 46 -0.66 3.94 -0.42
N MET A 47 -1.26 4.93 -1.07
CA MET A 47 -2.31 5.75 -0.47
C MET A 47 -3.51 4.89 -0.07
N PHE A 48 -4.05 4.11 -1.01
CA PHE A 48 -5.24 3.30 -0.76
C PHE A 48 -5.04 2.30 0.37
N HIS A 49 -3.87 1.64 0.43
CA HIS A 49 -3.59 0.68 1.49
C HIS A 49 -3.16 1.34 2.80
N GLY A 50 -2.62 2.56 2.77
CA GLY A 50 -2.47 3.41 3.95
C GLY A 50 -3.81 3.78 4.58
N LEU A 51 -4.78 4.21 3.77
CA LEU A 51 -6.15 4.48 4.21
C LEU A 51 -6.85 3.21 4.70
N ALA A 52 -6.66 2.08 4.02
CA ALA A 52 -7.18 0.78 4.44
C ALA A 52 -6.64 0.37 5.83
N LEU A 53 -5.36 0.65 6.13
CA LEU A 53 -4.78 0.39 7.46
C LEU A 53 -5.39 1.26 8.55
N ILE A 54 -5.67 2.53 8.26
CA ILE A 54 -6.39 3.43 9.18
C ILE A 54 -7.79 2.88 9.45
N LEU A 55 -8.52 2.47 8.40
CA LEU A 55 -9.83 1.84 8.52
C LEU A 55 -9.77 0.54 9.34
N VAL A 56 -8.80 -0.33 9.07
CA VAL A 56 -8.57 -1.57 9.83
C VAL A 56 -8.33 -1.26 11.31
N ALA A 57 -7.55 -0.22 11.64
CA ALA A 57 -7.33 0.19 13.02
C ALA A 57 -8.65 0.59 13.71
N MET A 58 -9.51 1.36 13.02
CA MET A 58 -10.82 1.77 13.53
C MET A 58 -11.76 0.58 13.74
N LEU A 59 -11.83 -0.34 12.78
CA LEU A 59 -12.65 -1.55 12.86
C LEU A 59 -12.16 -2.52 13.96
N ILE A 60 -10.84 -2.60 14.20
CA ILE A 60 -10.31 -3.37 15.34
C ILE A 60 -10.78 -2.76 16.66
N LYS A 61 -10.84 -1.43 16.76
CA LYS A 61 -11.37 -0.75 17.96
C LYS A 61 -12.85 -1.07 18.20
N GLN A 62 -13.61 -1.35 17.14
CA GLN A 62 -15.01 -1.80 17.20
C GLN A 62 -15.15 -3.30 17.49
N GLY A 63 -14.05 -4.04 17.64
CA GLY A 63 -14.07 -5.46 18.02
C GLY A 63 -13.82 -6.45 16.87
N LEU A 64 -13.62 -5.98 15.63
CA LEU A 64 -13.28 -6.88 14.53
C LEU A 64 -11.85 -7.41 14.64
N LYS A 65 -11.67 -8.72 14.44
CA LYS A 65 -10.33 -9.38 14.46
C LYS A 65 -9.65 -9.29 13.09
N LEU A 66 -9.06 -8.14 12.78
CA LEU A 66 -8.49 -7.80 11.45
C LEU A 66 -6.95 -7.74 11.39
N ASN A 67 -6.24 -8.31 12.37
CA ASN A 67 -4.77 -8.27 12.40
C ASN A 67 -4.12 -8.83 11.13
N ALA A 68 -4.66 -9.94 10.60
CA ALA A 68 -4.16 -10.54 9.37
C ALA A 68 -4.33 -9.62 8.15
N SER A 69 -5.50 -8.98 7.99
CA SER A 69 -5.73 -8.00 6.93
C SER A 69 -4.75 -6.83 7.02
N GLY A 70 -4.53 -6.28 8.23
CA GLY A 70 -3.59 -5.19 8.42
C GLY A 70 -2.15 -5.56 8.03
N TRP A 71 -1.66 -6.74 8.43
CA TRP A 71 -0.32 -7.18 8.04
C TRP A 71 -0.22 -7.48 6.54
N LEU A 72 -1.25 -8.03 5.92
CA LEU A 72 -1.28 -8.24 4.47
C LEU A 72 -1.26 -6.92 3.69
N PHE A 73 -1.97 -5.88 4.13
CA PHE A 73 -1.86 -4.54 3.53
C PHE A 73 -0.48 -3.92 3.77
N THR A 74 0.10 -4.14 4.94
CA THR A 74 1.45 -3.63 5.28
C THR A 74 2.50 -4.25 4.36
N LEU A 75 2.55 -5.58 4.28
CA LEU A 75 3.48 -6.33 3.43
C LEU A 75 3.21 -6.09 1.95
N GLY A 76 1.94 -6.07 1.54
CA GLY A 76 1.53 -5.77 0.18
C GLY A 76 2.05 -4.40 -0.26
N THR A 77 2.00 -3.38 0.59
CA THR A 77 2.51 -2.03 0.26
C THR A 77 4.02 -2.01 0.07
N ILE A 78 4.76 -2.70 0.95
CA ILE A 78 6.22 -2.79 0.84
C ILE A 78 6.61 -3.51 -0.45
N LEU A 79 5.97 -4.65 -0.73
CA LEU A 79 6.31 -5.47 -1.89
C LEU A 79 5.83 -4.85 -3.21
N PHE A 80 4.59 -4.35 -3.27
CA PHE A 80 3.99 -3.78 -4.47
C PHE A 80 4.55 -2.37 -4.74
N SER A 81 4.31 -1.41 -3.85
CA SER A 81 4.71 -0.03 -4.07
C SER A 81 6.23 0.13 -3.97
N GLY A 82 6.87 -0.52 -3.00
CA GLY A 82 8.32 -0.47 -2.85
C GLY A 82 9.07 -1.00 -4.08
N SER A 83 8.65 -2.13 -4.65
CA SER A 83 9.28 -2.66 -5.88
C SER A 83 9.09 -1.74 -7.09
N LEU A 84 7.91 -1.13 -7.24
CA LEU A 84 7.64 -0.20 -8.34
C LEU A 84 8.42 1.11 -8.21
N TYR A 85 8.57 1.68 -7.00
CA TYR A 85 9.43 2.85 -6.81
C TYR A 85 10.88 2.54 -7.16
N LEU A 86 11.40 1.40 -6.70
CA LEU A 86 12.76 0.99 -7.00
C LEU A 86 12.94 0.74 -8.51
N LEU A 87 12.01 0.01 -9.13
CA LEU A 87 12.02 -0.23 -10.58
C LEU A 87 12.05 1.07 -11.38
N ALA A 88 11.27 2.07 -10.97
CA ALA A 88 11.23 3.39 -11.62
C ALA A 88 12.51 4.21 -11.46
N LEU A 89 13.27 3.99 -10.38
CA LEU A 89 14.50 4.73 -10.08
C LEU A 89 15.77 4.04 -10.57
N THR A 90 15.78 2.70 -10.61
CA THR A 90 16.98 1.90 -10.92
C THR A 90 16.87 1.09 -12.20
N GLU A 91 15.68 0.99 -12.80
CA GLU A 91 15.39 0.16 -13.98
C GLU A 91 15.71 -1.34 -13.77
N TRP A 92 15.77 -1.79 -12.51
CA TRP A 92 16.07 -3.17 -12.16
C TRP A 92 14.90 -4.12 -12.45
N LEU A 93 14.91 -4.72 -13.64
CA LEU A 93 13.84 -5.59 -14.12
C LEU A 93 13.54 -6.81 -13.23
N PHE A 94 14.51 -7.28 -12.43
CA PHE A 94 14.30 -8.40 -11.50
C PHE A 94 13.34 -8.07 -10.36
N LEU A 95 12.98 -6.79 -10.16
CA LEU A 95 11.96 -6.37 -9.22
C LEU A 95 10.53 -6.64 -9.74
N GLY A 96 10.36 -6.82 -11.06
CA GLY A 96 9.06 -7.05 -11.68
C GLY A 96 8.26 -8.20 -11.06
N PRO A 97 8.84 -9.39 -10.82
CA PRO A 97 8.15 -10.51 -10.16
C PRO A 97 7.76 -10.27 -8.69
N ILE A 98 8.30 -9.24 -8.02
CA ILE A 98 7.97 -8.93 -6.62
C ILE A 98 6.61 -8.21 -6.54
N THR A 99 6.29 -7.36 -7.51
CA THR A 99 5.05 -6.58 -7.53
C THR A 99 3.80 -7.47 -7.49
N PRO A 100 3.67 -8.56 -8.29
CA PRO A 100 2.54 -9.49 -8.19
C PRO A 100 2.35 -10.13 -6.81
N ILE A 101 3.44 -10.43 -6.09
CA ILE A 101 3.37 -10.99 -4.73
C ILE A 101 2.71 -9.98 -3.79
N GLY A 102 3.09 -8.70 -3.89
CA GLY A 102 2.42 -7.64 -3.14
C GLY A 102 0.94 -7.48 -3.51
N GLY A 103 0.60 -7.63 -4.80
CA GLY A 103 -0.78 -7.63 -5.28
C GLY A 103 -1.62 -8.77 -4.68
N VAL A 104 -1.06 -9.98 -4.59
CA VAL A 104 -1.71 -11.12 -3.91
C VAL A 104 -1.92 -10.81 -2.43
N CYS A 105 -0.95 -10.20 -1.74
CA CYS A 105 -1.14 -9.78 -0.36
C CYS A 105 -2.32 -8.80 -0.22
N PHE A 106 -2.45 -7.82 -1.10
CA PHE A 106 -3.60 -6.91 -1.10
C PHE A 106 -4.93 -7.64 -1.28
N ILE A 107 -5.03 -8.52 -2.27
CA ILE A 107 -6.24 -9.31 -2.55
C ILE A 107 -6.65 -10.12 -1.31
N LEU A 108 -5.70 -10.84 -0.69
CA LEU A 108 -5.96 -11.63 0.50
C LEU A 108 -6.33 -10.74 1.71
N GLY A 109 -5.72 -9.57 1.85
CA GLY A 109 -6.03 -8.61 2.92
C GLY A 109 -7.49 -8.14 2.86
N TRP A 110 -7.94 -7.75 1.67
CA TRP A 110 -9.32 -7.34 1.41
C TRP A 110 -10.31 -8.50 1.58
N LEU A 111 -9.97 -9.69 1.07
CA LEU A 111 -10.80 -10.90 1.24
C LEU A 111 -11.02 -11.23 2.72
N LEU A 112 -9.98 -11.19 3.54
CA LEU A 112 -10.12 -11.44 4.98
C LEU A 112 -10.94 -10.35 5.67
N LEU A 113 -10.79 -9.08 5.27
CA LEU A 113 -11.62 -8.00 5.81
C LEU A 113 -13.09 -8.25 5.48
N MET A 114 -13.41 -8.59 4.22
CA MET A 114 -14.76 -8.93 3.76
C MET A 114 -15.35 -10.09 4.59
N ILE A 115 -14.61 -11.19 4.75
CA ILE A 115 -15.07 -12.36 5.53
C ILE A 115 -15.34 -11.99 6.99
N LYS A 116 -14.48 -11.16 7.60
CA LYS A 116 -14.64 -10.76 9.00
C LYS A 116 -15.80 -9.78 9.18
N ALA A 117 -15.98 -8.83 8.27
CA ALA A 117 -17.09 -7.89 8.28
C ALA A 117 -18.44 -8.62 8.11
N ALA A 118 -18.54 -9.54 7.14
CA ALA A 118 -19.78 -10.31 6.89
C ALA A 118 -20.23 -11.16 8.09
N LYS A 119 -19.31 -11.54 8.99
CA LYS A 119 -19.59 -12.33 10.19
C LYS A 119 -19.75 -11.48 11.45
N HIS A 120 -19.46 -10.19 11.39
CA HIS A 120 -19.52 -9.29 12.54
C HIS A 120 -20.91 -8.67 12.66
N LYS A 121 -21.43 -8.58 13.89
CA LYS A 121 -22.66 -7.85 14.20
C LYS A 121 -22.24 -6.51 14.80
N PHE A 122 -22.60 -5.43 14.11
CA PHE A 122 -22.39 -4.06 14.58
C PHE A 122 -23.47 -3.67 15.59
#